data_AF-A0A7K1L643-F1
#
_entry.id   AF-A0A7K1L643-F1
#
_cell.length_a   1.000
_cell.length_b   1.000
_cell.length_c   1.000
_cell.angle_alpha   90.00
_cell.angle_beta   90.00
_cell.angle_gamma   90.00
#
_symmetry.space_group_name_H-M   'P 1'
#
loop_
_entity.id
_entity.type
_entity.pdbx_description
1 polymer ?
#
loop_
_entity_poly.entity_id
_entity_poly.type
_entity_poly.pdbx_seq_one_letter_code
_entity_poly.pdbx_strand_id
1 'polypeptide(L)'
;MDLVERWVALAGPHTRHIGAELDARYGEPHRRYHTRAHLAAVLDLVDELAGHAADPDAVRLAAWFHDAVYDPERADNEDRSARLAARMLADTDLAPGTLDRVVRLVELTATHAPDGGDRDGQVLCDADLAILGADPERYAAYAASVREEYAFVPEDLYRAGRAQILTGLLALPALFHTPPARERFEDRARLNVRTELMLLNA
;
A
#
# COMPACT_ATOMS: atom_id res chain seq x y z
N MET A 1 -13.94 -11.05 6.70
CA MET A 1 -13.56 -12.36 6.14
C MET A 1 -12.14 -12.63 6.59
N ASP A 2 -11.80 -13.87 6.93
CA ASP A 2 -10.42 -14.26 7.19
C ASP A 2 -9.52 -13.93 5.98
N LEU A 3 -8.30 -13.43 6.20
CA LEU A 3 -7.41 -13.00 5.12
C LEU A 3 -7.04 -14.18 4.21
N VAL A 4 -6.77 -15.36 4.76
CA VAL A 4 -6.44 -16.54 3.95
C VAL A 4 -7.64 -17.01 3.14
N GLU A 5 -8.85 -16.99 3.69
CA GLU A 5 -10.07 -17.27 2.92
C GLU A 5 -10.31 -16.26 1.80
N ARG A 6 -9.98 -14.97 2.02
CA ARG A 6 -10.02 -13.95 0.96
C ARG A 6 -9.07 -14.26 -0.18
N TRP A 7 -7.86 -14.70 0.15
CA TRP A 7 -6.89 -15.15 -0.85
C TRP A 7 -7.41 -16.37 -1.63
N VAL A 8 -7.95 -17.38 -0.93
CA VAL A 8 -8.48 -18.59 -1.57
C VAL A 8 -9.64 -18.27 -2.52
N ALA A 9 -10.50 -17.31 -2.16
CA ALA A 9 -11.57 -16.85 -3.04
C ALA A 9 -11.04 -16.16 -4.31
N LEU A 10 -9.90 -15.46 -4.22
CA LEU A 10 -9.27 -14.74 -5.33
C LEU A 10 -8.45 -15.66 -6.25
N ALA A 11 -7.57 -16.48 -5.67
CA ALA A 11 -6.53 -17.23 -6.40
C ALA A 11 -6.73 -18.76 -6.33
N GLY A 12 -7.87 -19.22 -5.81
CA GLY A 12 -8.24 -20.62 -5.74
C GLY A 12 -7.65 -21.39 -4.55
N PRO A 13 -8.24 -22.54 -4.17
CA PRO A 13 -7.85 -23.30 -2.98
C PRO A 13 -6.45 -23.92 -3.06
N HIS A 14 -5.94 -24.22 -4.26
CA HIS A 14 -4.60 -24.78 -4.44
C HIS A 14 -3.48 -23.79 -4.08
N THR A 15 -3.76 -22.48 -4.10
CA THR A 15 -2.81 -21.43 -3.72
C THR A 15 -2.94 -21.00 -2.26
N ARG A 16 -3.74 -21.69 -1.42
CA ARG A 16 -3.92 -21.35 0.01
C ARG A 16 -2.61 -21.09 0.75
N HIS A 17 -1.57 -21.87 0.43
CA HIS A 17 -0.25 -21.73 1.05
C HIS A 17 0.40 -20.36 0.77
N ILE A 18 0.14 -19.75 -0.39
CA ILE A 18 0.58 -18.38 -0.72
C ILE A 18 -0.12 -17.37 0.18
N GLY A 19 -1.46 -17.45 0.29
CA GLY A 19 -2.23 -16.58 1.16
C GLY A 19 -1.83 -16.69 2.64
N ALA A 20 -1.53 -17.90 3.11
CA ALA A 20 -1.06 -18.13 4.48
C ALA A 20 0.35 -17.55 4.74
N GLU A 21 1.26 -17.68 3.78
CA GLU A 21 2.60 -17.08 3.85
C GLU A 21 2.51 -15.53 3.86
N LEU A 22 1.66 -14.95 3.02
CA LEU A 22 1.45 -13.50 2.98
C LEU A 22 0.81 -13.00 4.28
N ASP A 23 -0.23 -13.66 4.78
CA ASP A 23 -0.81 -13.34 6.08
C ASP A 23 0.24 -13.37 7.19
N ALA A 24 1.12 -14.38 7.20
CA ALA A 24 2.19 -14.49 8.17
C ALA A 24 3.18 -13.31 8.10
N ARG A 25 3.55 -12.87 6.88
CA ARG A 25 4.43 -11.70 6.65
C ARG A 25 3.82 -10.42 7.20
N TYR A 26 2.55 -10.14 6.91
CA TYR A 26 1.83 -9.01 7.51
C TYR A 26 1.61 -9.14 9.02
N GLY A 27 1.97 -10.30 9.59
CA GLY A 27 1.95 -10.61 11.01
C GLY A 27 3.29 -10.50 11.73
N GLU A 28 4.37 -10.13 11.04
CA GLU A 28 5.69 -10.07 11.65
C GLU A 28 5.71 -9.05 12.81
N PRO A 29 6.37 -9.39 13.94
CA PRO A 29 6.23 -8.63 15.19
C PRO A 29 6.87 -7.23 15.16
N HIS A 30 7.70 -6.92 14.16
CA HIS A 30 8.31 -5.60 14.00
C HIS A 30 7.38 -4.59 13.32
N ARG A 31 6.34 -5.04 12.61
CA ARG A 31 5.36 -4.18 11.95
C ARG A 31 4.45 -3.51 12.98
N ARG A 32 4.10 -2.25 12.76
CA ARG A 32 3.17 -1.48 13.59
C ARG A 32 2.03 -0.90 12.77
N TYR A 33 2.36 -0.26 11.66
CA TYR A 33 1.37 0.18 10.69
C TYR A 33 1.14 -0.86 9.59
N HIS A 34 2.21 -1.35 8.97
CA HIS A 34 2.19 -2.22 7.78
C HIS A 34 1.84 -3.67 8.14
N THR A 35 0.69 -3.85 8.79
CA THR A 35 0.21 -5.09 9.41
C THR A 35 -0.95 -5.71 8.63
N ARG A 36 -1.49 -6.83 9.10
CA ARG A 36 -2.74 -7.43 8.59
C ARG A 36 -3.91 -6.44 8.53
N ALA A 37 -3.95 -5.47 9.45
CA ALA A 37 -5.01 -4.46 9.46
C ALA A 37 -4.87 -3.47 8.29
N HIS A 38 -3.63 -3.09 7.93
CA HIS A 38 -3.34 -2.30 6.74
C HIS A 38 -3.75 -3.07 5.47
N LEU A 39 -3.27 -4.31 5.32
CA LEU A 39 -3.63 -5.14 4.17
C LEU A 39 -5.16 -5.28 4.01
N ALA A 40 -5.87 -5.55 5.09
CA ALA A 40 -7.33 -5.65 5.06
C ALA A 40 -7.98 -4.34 4.59
N ALA A 41 -7.52 -3.19 5.11
CA ALA A 41 -8.05 -1.88 4.72
C ALA A 41 -7.77 -1.55 3.24
N VAL A 42 -6.58 -1.87 2.73
CA VAL A 42 -6.23 -1.68 1.31
C VAL A 42 -7.13 -2.55 0.45
N LEU A 43 -7.25 -3.85 0.75
CA LEU A 43 -8.08 -4.76 -0.04
C LEU A 43 -9.57 -4.36 0.00
N ASP A 44 -10.09 -3.90 1.14
CA ASP A 44 -11.47 -3.43 1.26
C ASP A 44 -11.74 -2.21 0.37
N LEU A 45 -10.79 -1.29 0.27
CA LEU A 45 -10.92 -0.13 -0.60
C LEU A 45 -10.69 -0.49 -2.08
N VAL A 46 -9.81 -1.43 -2.40
CA VAL A 46 -9.70 -2.01 -3.75
C VAL A 46 -11.04 -2.62 -4.18
N ASP A 47 -11.75 -3.31 -3.29
CA ASP A 47 -13.07 -3.87 -3.57
C ASP A 47 -14.14 -2.78 -3.79
N GLU A 48 -14.13 -1.71 -2.98
CA GLU A 48 -15.01 -0.54 -3.17
C GLU A 48 -14.75 0.14 -4.53
N LEU A 49 -13.48 0.23 -4.94
CA LEU A 49 -13.04 0.91 -6.16
C LEU A 49 -12.94 -0.01 -7.38
N ALA A 50 -13.31 -1.29 -7.28
CA ALA A 50 -13.08 -2.28 -8.33
C ALA A 50 -13.67 -1.90 -9.70
N GLY A 51 -14.78 -1.14 -9.74
CA GLY A 51 -15.37 -0.63 -10.97
C GLY A 51 -14.50 0.40 -11.73
N HIS A 52 -13.52 0.99 -11.05
CA HIS A 52 -12.56 1.93 -11.64
C HIS A 52 -11.31 1.24 -12.20
N ALA A 53 -11.00 0.01 -11.79
CA ALA A 53 -9.89 -0.76 -12.34
C ALA A 53 -10.21 -1.32 -13.75
N ALA A 54 -9.19 -1.60 -14.53
CA ALA A 54 -9.31 -2.39 -15.76
C ALA A 54 -9.25 -3.90 -15.47
N ASP A 55 -8.43 -4.30 -14.49
CA ASP A 55 -8.25 -5.67 -14.03
C ASP A 55 -8.23 -5.69 -12.48
N PRO A 56 -9.41 -5.71 -11.84
CA PRO A 56 -9.50 -5.63 -10.38
C PRO A 56 -8.88 -6.83 -9.67
N ASP A 57 -8.81 -8.00 -10.30
CA ASP A 57 -8.16 -9.17 -9.71
C ASP A 57 -6.64 -9.02 -9.70
N ALA A 58 -6.04 -8.47 -10.77
CA ALA A 58 -4.62 -8.10 -10.75
C ALA A 58 -4.32 -7.04 -9.67
N VAL A 59 -5.22 -6.07 -9.46
CA VAL A 59 -5.06 -5.06 -8.39
C VAL A 59 -5.12 -5.69 -7.01
N ARG A 60 -6.07 -6.62 -6.77
CA ARG A 60 -6.13 -7.37 -5.50
C ARG A 60 -4.87 -8.19 -5.27
N LEU A 61 -4.38 -8.90 -6.28
CA LEU A 61 -3.12 -9.64 -6.19
C LEU A 61 -1.97 -8.69 -5.85
N ALA A 62 -1.84 -7.55 -6.53
CA ALA A 62 -0.81 -6.56 -6.22
C ALA A 62 -0.93 -5.99 -4.79
N ALA A 63 -2.14 -5.71 -4.32
CA ALA A 63 -2.39 -5.27 -2.94
C ALA A 63 -1.94 -6.30 -1.90
N TRP A 64 -2.03 -7.60 -2.20
CA TRP A 64 -1.48 -8.64 -1.33
C TRP A 64 0.06 -8.65 -1.27
N PHE A 65 0.73 -8.14 -2.29
CA PHE A 65 2.18 -8.17 -2.38
C PHE A 65 2.87 -6.84 -2.06
N HIS A 66 2.21 -5.68 -2.16
CA HIS A 66 2.87 -4.37 -2.12
C HIS A 66 3.88 -4.20 -0.96
N ASP A 67 3.49 -4.61 0.26
CA ASP A 67 4.31 -4.58 1.48
C ASP A 67 4.63 -5.97 2.05
N ALA A 68 4.54 -7.01 1.22
CA ALA A 68 4.81 -8.39 1.65
C ALA A 68 6.27 -8.61 2.06
N VAL A 69 7.19 -7.79 1.56
CA VAL A 69 8.51 -7.57 2.15
C VAL A 69 8.52 -6.18 2.76
N TYR A 70 8.80 -6.10 4.06
CA TYR A 70 8.88 -4.82 4.76
C TYR A 70 9.98 -4.85 5.81
N ASP A 71 11.05 -4.11 5.52
CA ASP A 71 12.17 -3.87 6.40
C ASP A 71 12.47 -2.37 6.35
N PRO A 72 12.15 -1.60 7.42
CA PRO A 72 12.37 -0.15 7.45
C PRO A 72 13.83 0.27 7.29
N GLU A 73 14.80 -0.64 7.45
CA GLU A 73 16.23 -0.36 7.22
C GLU A 73 16.61 -0.42 5.73
N ARG A 74 15.66 -0.80 4.85
CA ARG A 74 15.88 -0.99 3.42
C ARG A 74 15.11 0.01 2.57
N ALA A 75 15.68 0.33 1.41
CA ALA A 75 15.07 1.19 0.40
C ALA A 75 14.51 0.44 -0.81
N ASP A 76 14.58 -0.90 -0.83
CA ASP A 76 14.19 -1.75 -1.96
C ASP A 76 13.02 -2.69 -1.63
N ASN A 77 12.19 -2.34 -0.65
CA ASN A 77 11.09 -3.19 -0.19
C ASN A 77 10.12 -3.52 -1.33
N GLU A 78 9.74 -2.53 -2.15
CA GLU A 78 8.80 -2.68 -3.26
C GLU A 78 9.37 -3.58 -4.37
N ASP A 79 10.64 -3.39 -4.78
CA ASP A 79 11.31 -4.30 -5.74
C ASP A 79 11.36 -5.73 -5.19
N ARG A 80 11.63 -5.91 -3.90
CA ARG A 80 11.68 -7.23 -3.27
C ARG A 80 10.31 -7.88 -3.16
N SER A 81 9.28 -7.10 -2.85
CA SER A 81 7.87 -7.49 -2.87
C SER A 81 7.44 -7.91 -4.28
N ALA A 82 7.82 -7.15 -5.31
CA ALA A 82 7.54 -7.47 -6.71
C ALA A 82 8.21 -8.77 -7.15
N ARG A 83 9.48 -8.97 -6.78
CA ARG A 83 10.19 -10.25 -7.02
C ARG A 83 9.60 -11.41 -6.25
N LEU A 84 9.06 -11.17 -5.05
CA LEU A 84 8.34 -12.19 -4.30
C LEU A 84 7.06 -12.59 -5.04
N ALA A 85 6.28 -11.62 -5.52
CA ALA A 85 5.10 -11.88 -6.36
C ALA A 85 5.47 -12.71 -7.60
N ALA A 86 6.51 -12.30 -8.32
CA ALA A 86 7.04 -13.01 -9.49
C ALA A 86 7.33 -14.48 -9.18
N ARG A 87 8.00 -14.77 -8.06
CA ARG A 87 8.34 -16.14 -7.65
C ARG A 87 7.14 -16.96 -7.20
N MET A 88 6.26 -16.40 -6.36
CA MET A 88 5.16 -17.14 -5.76
C MET A 88 4.04 -17.40 -6.75
N LEU A 89 3.85 -16.53 -7.74
CA LEU A 89 2.78 -16.64 -8.73
C LEU A 89 3.23 -17.35 -10.03
N ALA A 90 4.52 -17.63 -10.22
CA ALA A 90 5.05 -18.24 -11.44
C ALA A 90 4.39 -19.59 -11.81
N ASP A 91 4.10 -20.41 -10.80
CA ASP A 91 3.55 -21.76 -10.97
C ASP A 91 2.03 -21.82 -10.70
N THR A 92 1.33 -20.70 -10.89
CA THR A 92 -0.12 -20.62 -10.73
C THR A 92 -0.84 -20.58 -12.07
N ASP A 93 -2.13 -20.94 -12.09
CA ASP A 93 -2.97 -20.93 -13.30
C ASP A 93 -3.44 -19.51 -13.70
N LEU A 94 -2.68 -18.46 -13.36
CA LEU A 94 -3.02 -17.08 -13.71
C LEU A 94 -3.01 -16.88 -15.22
N ALA A 95 -3.91 -16.00 -15.68
CA ALA A 95 -3.98 -15.65 -17.09
C ALA A 95 -2.65 -15.05 -17.59
N PRO A 96 -2.28 -15.30 -18.86
CA PRO A 96 -1.08 -14.70 -19.45
C PRO A 96 -1.06 -13.19 -19.28
N GLY A 97 0.05 -12.65 -18.78
CA GLY A 97 0.25 -11.22 -18.54
C GLY A 97 -0.29 -10.70 -17.20
N THR A 98 -1.06 -11.48 -16.43
CA THR A 98 -1.47 -11.07 -15.07
C THR A 98 -0.27 -10.90 -14.15
N LEU A 99 0.73 -11.80 -14.23
CA LEU A 99 1.94 -11.72 -13.42
C LEU A 99 2.71 -10.40 -13.66
N ASP A 100 2.95 -10.05 -14.93
CA ASP A 100 3.64 -8.81 -15.29
C ASP A 100 2.89 -7.57 -14.80
N ARG A 101 1.55 -7.60 -14.84
CA ARG A 101 0.73 -6.51 -14.27
C ARG A 101 0.89 -6.42 -12.77
N VAL A 102 0.83 -7.53 -12.05
CA VAL A 102 0.98 -7.58 -10.59
C VAL A 102 2.36 -7.03 -10.19
N VAL A 103 3.43 -7.49 -10.84
CA VAL A 103 4.80 -7.02 -10.59
C VAL A 103 4.90 -5.51 -10.81
N ARG A 104 4.42 -5.00 -11.95
CA ARG A 104 4.42 -3.56 -12.26
C ARG A 104 3.65 -2.75 -11.21
N LEU A 105 2.49 -3.24 -10.80
CA LEU A 105 1.64 -2.55 -9.82
C LEU A 105 2.29 -2.50 -8.44
N VAL A 106 2.98 -3.56 -8.02
CA VAL A 106 3.76 -3.56 -6.78
C VAL A 106 4.94 -2.58 -6.86
N GLU A 107 5.67 -2.54 -7.97
CA GLU A 107 6.76 -1.57 -8.14
C GLU A 107 6.26 -0.12 -8.15
N LEU A 108 5.05 0.12 -8.66
CA LEU A 108 4.43 1.45 -8.71
C LEU A 108 4.20 2.05 -7.31
N THR A 109 4.00 1.24 -6.28
CA THR A 109 3.80 1.73 -4.90
C THR A 109 5.06 2.37 -4.31
N ALA A 110 6.22 2.28 -4.95
CA ALA A 110 7.40 3.01 -4.51
C ALA A 110 7.29 4.53 -4.74
N THR A 111 6.44 4.95 -5.69
CA THR A 111 6.26 6.37 -6.05
C THR A 111 4.85 6.87 -5.87
N HIS A 112 3.87 5.96 -5.83
CA HIS A 112 2.44 6.27 -5.79
C HIS A 112 1.99 7.25 -6.89
N ALA A 113 2.65 7.20 -8.04
CA ALA A 113 2.45 8.15 -9.14
C ALA A 113 2.00 7.43 -10.43
N PRO A 114 0.77 6.86 -10.45
CA PRO A 114 0.23 6.24 -11.66
C PRO A 114 0.03 7.28 -12.78
N ASP A 115 0.27 6.83 -14.01
CA ASP A 115 -0.10 7.61 -15.19
C ASP A 115 -1.63 7.85 -15.26
N GLY A 116 -2.05 8.92 -15.94
CA GLY A 116 -3.47 9.27 -16.07
C GLY A 116 -4.35 8.20 -16.73
N GLY A 117 -3.74 7.30 -17.51
CA GLY A 117 -4.43 6.14 -18.12
C GLY A 117 -4.27 4.82 -17.36
N ASP A 118 -3.42 4.75 -16.33
CA ASP A 118 -3.19 3.52 -15.56
C ASP A 118 -4.28 3.32 -14.50
N ARG A 119 -5.44 2.85 -14.95
CA ARG A 119 -6.61 2.61 -14.11
C ARG A 119 -6.35 1.65 -12.95
N ASP A 120 -5.52 0.63 -13.17
CA ASP A 120 -5.19 -0.35 -12.14
C ASP A 120 -4.27 0.26 -11.07
N GLY A 121 -3.25 1.00 -11.53
CA GLY A 121 -2.33 1.73 -10.65
C GLY A 121 -3.04 2.80 -9.82
N GLN A 122 -3.99 3.52 -10.42
CA GLN A 122 -4.83 4.49 -9.74
C GLN A 122 -5.60 3.86 -8.58
N VAL A 123 -6.25 2.71 -8.79
CA VAL A 123 -6.99 2.03 -7.72
C VAL A 123 -6.05 1.55 -6.62
N LEU A 124 -4.90 0.97 -6.95
CA LEU A 124 -3.94 0.50 -5.94
C LEU A 124 -3.38 1.65 -5.11
N CYS A 125 -2.92 2.73 -5.75
CA CYS A 125 -2.35 3.88 -5.05
C CYS A 125 -3.41 4.62 -4.22
N ASP A 126 -4.64 4.76 -4.72
CA ASP A 126 -5.74 5.32 -3.95
C ASP A 126 -6.04 4.49 -2.70
N ALA A 127 -6.01 3.16 -2.83
CA ALA A 127 -6.28 2.25 -1.72
C ALA A 127 -5.19 2.29 -0.66
N ASP A 128 -3.92 2.28 -1.07
CA ASP A 128 -2.75 2.30 -0.18
C ASP A 128 -2.61 3.63 0.56
N LEU A 129 -2.82 4.76 -0.13
CA LEU A 129 -2.69 6.10 0.46
C LEU A 129 -3.92 6.56 1.25
N ALA A 130 -5.01 5.79 1.30
CA ALA A 130 -6.28 6.21 1.89
C ALA A 130 -6.19 6.61 3.38
N ILE A 131 -5.23 6.06 4.12
CA ILE A 131 -4.98 6.45 5.51
C ILE A 131 -4.65 7.94 5.65
N LEU A 132 -4.05 8.55 4.62
CA LEU A 132 -3.73 9.97 4.63
C LEU A 132 -5.02 10.80 4.73
N GLY A 133 -6.09 10.36 4.06
CA GLY A 133 -7.41 10.99 4.08
C GLY A 133 -8.29 10.60 5.27
N ALA A 134 -7.76 9.91 6.28
CA ALA A 134 -8.50 9.58 7.49
C ALA A 134 -8.80 10.81 8.36
N ASP A 135 -9.72 10.68 9.31
CA ASP A 135 -9.89 11.71 10.34
C ASP A 135 -8.56 11.95 11.11
N PRO A 136 -8.37 13.15 11.70
CA PRO A 136 -7.08 13.53 12.29
C PRO A 136 -6.59 12.61 13.41
N GLU A 137 -7.50 12.02 14.19
CA GLU A 137 -7.14 11.10 15.28
C GLU A 137 -6.56 9.80 14.72
N ARG A 138 -7.24 9.21 13.72
CA ARG A 138 -6.76 8.02 13.03
C ARG A 138 -5.45 8.28 12.27
N TYR A 139 -5.31 9.44 11.63
CA TYR A 139 -4.06 9.84 10.99
C TYR A 139 -2.90 9.96 11.99
N ALA A 140 -3.13 10.57 13.16
CA ALA A 140 -2.10 10.70 14.19
C ALA A 140 -1.64 9.33 14.72
N ALA A 141 -2.58 8.38 14.90
CA ALA A 141 -2.24 7.00 15.27
C ALA A 141 -1.42 6.28 14.18
N TYR A 142 -1.74 6.51 12.90
CA TYR A 142 -0.92 6.06 11.76
C TYR A 142 0.50 6.62 11.83
N ALA A 143 0.66 7.94 11.95
CA ALA A 143 1.97 8.58 11.99
C ALA A 143 2.82 8.11 13.19
N ALA A 144 2.18 7.90 14.36
CA ALA A 144 2.84 7.32 15.52
C ALA A 144 3.30 5.87 15.28
N SER A 145 2.47 5.04 14.64
CA SER A 145 2.82 3.67 14.29
C SER A 145 4.00 3.60 13.32
N VAL A 146 4.04 4.49 12.32
CA VAL A 146 5.20 4.63 11.42
C VAL A 146 6.42 5.09 12.21
N ARG A 147 6.30 6.04 13.14
CA ARG A 147 7.43 6.46 14.00
C ARG A 147 8.02 5.28 14.77
N GLU A 148 7.19 4.37 15.27
CA GLU A 148 7.64 3.16 15.96
C GLU A 148 8.37 2.17 15.04
N GLU A 149 7.94 2.02 13.78
CA GLU A 149 8.64 1.18 12.80
C GLU A 149 10.06 1.69 12.52
N TYR A 150 10.27 3.01 12.62
CA TYR A 150 11.57 3.66 12.49
C TYR A 150 12.21 4.03 13.84
N ALA A 151 11.86 3.34 14.94
CA ALA A 151 12.38 3.64 16.28
C ALA A 151 13.92 3.59 16.38
N PHE A 152 14.59 2.82 15.52
CA PHE A 152 16.05 2.74 15.44
C PHE A 152 16.69 3.98 14.80
N VAL A 153 15.92 4.81 14.07
CA VAL A 153 16.41 6.04 13.45
C VAL A 153 16.44 7.17 14.49
N PRO A 154 17.58 7.88 14.65
CA PRO A 154 17.65 9.08 15.46
C PRO A 154 16.58 10.11 15.10
N GLU A 155 16.04 10.81 16.11
CA GLU A 155 14.86 11.66 15.95
C GLU A 155 15.03 12.75 14.88
N ASP A 156 16.19 13.40 14.83
CA ASP A 156 16.51 14.44 13.84
C ASP A 156 16.53 13.87 12.41
N LEU A 157 17.13 12.69 12.22
CA LEU A 157 17.17 12.01 10.93
C LEU A 157 15.79 11.49 10.52
N TYR A 158 15.01 10.95 11.45
CA TYR A 158 13.63 10.51 11.20
C TYR A 158 12.76 11.69 10.75
N ARG A 159 12.81 12.81 11.48
CA ARG A 159 12.02 14.01 11.14
C ARG A 159 12.37 14.52 9.75
N ALA A 160 13.66 14.61 9.43
CA ALA A 160 14.12 15.03 8.11
C ALA A 160 13.66 14.08 6.99
N GLY A 161 13.84 12.76 7.17
CA GLY A 161 13.44 11.76 6.18
C GLY A 161 11.93 11.70 5.98
N ARG A 162 11.15 11.70 7.07
CA ARG A 162 9.69 11.72 7.02
C ARG A 162 9.19 12.99 6.34
N ALA A 163 9.77 14.16 6.65
CA ALA A 163 9.40 15.41 5.99
C ALA A 163 9.69 15.39 4.48
N GLN A 164 10.79 14.76 4.05
CA GLN A 164 11.09 14.59 2.62
C GLN A 164 10.03 13.75 1.90
N ILE A 165 9.64 12.60 2.47
CA ILE A 165 8.58 11.73 1.92
C ILE A 165 7.26 12.51 1.77
N LEU A 166 6.81 13.16 2.85
CA LEU A 166 5.57 13.92 2.87
C LEU A 166 5.57 15.11 1.90
N THR A 167 6.73 15.77 1.75
CA THR A 167 6.90 16.84 0.76
C THR A 167 6.79 16.29 -0.66
N GLY A 168 7.39 15.12 -0.93
CA GLY A 168 7.26 14.42 -2.21
C GLY A 168 5.81 14.10 -2.56
N LEU A 169 5.05 13.55 -1.61
CA LEU A 169 3.62 13.31 -1.78
C LEU A 169 2.85 14.60 -2.09
N LEU A 170 3.09 15.70 -1.35
CA LEU A 170 2.41 16.96 -1.62
C LEU A 170 2.76 17.59 -2.96
N ALA A 171 3.92 17.26 -3.53
CA ALA A 171 4.35 17.72 -4.84
C ALA A 171 3.61 17.02 -5.99
N LEU A 172 2.96 15.87 -5.73
CA LEU A 172 2.11 15.23 -6.72
C LEU A 172 0.91 16.14 -7.06
N PRO A 173 0.51 16.22 -8.36
CA PRO A 173 -0.66 16.99 -8.78
C PRO A 173 -1.95 16.55 -8.06
N ALA A 174 -2.02 15.29 -7.67
CA ALA A 174 -3.08 14.71 -6.85
C ALA A 174 -2.52 13.54 -6.04
N LEU A 175 -3.07 13.33 -4.84
CA LEU A 175 -2.80 12.13 -4.04
C LEU A 175 -3.76 11.00 -4.42
N PHE A 176 -4.98 11.35 -4.84
CA PHE A 176 -6.02 10.40 -5.24
C PHE A 176 -6.49 10.64 -6.67
N HIS A 177 -6.73 9.55 -7.40
CA HIS A 177 -6.91 9.56 -8.85
C HIS A 177 -8.33 9.22 -9.26
N THR A 178 -8.95 8.19 -8.66
CA THR A 178 -10.34 7.85 -8.95
C THR A 178 -11.27 8.95 -8.43
N PRO A 179 -12.37 9.27 -9.15
CA PRO A 179 -13.33 10.26 -8.69
C PRO A 179 -13.83 10.07 -7.25
N PRO A 180 -14.29 8.86 -6.83
CA PRO A 180 -14.75 8.66 -5.45
C PRO A 180 -13.64 8.84 -4.40
N ALA A 181 -12.41 8.36 -4.66
CA ALA A 181 -11.31 8.52 -3.71
C ALA A 181 -10.89 10.00 -3.59
N ARG A 182 -10.83 10.72 -4.71
CA ARG A 182 -10.51 12.15 -4.72
C ARG A 182 -11.51 12.97 -3.92
N GLU A 183 -12.80 12.76 -4.15
CA GLU A 183 -13.86 13.46 -3.40
C GLU A 183 -13.80 13.14 -1.90
N ARG A 184 -13.50 11.90 -1.55
CA ARG A 184 -13.51 11.43 -0.16
C ARG A 184 -12.26 11.80 0.64
N PHE A 185 -11.08 11.80 0.02
CA PHE A 185 -9.81 11.78 0.74
C PHE A 185 -8.87 12.96 0.44
N GLU A 186 -8.89 13.55 -0.76
CA GLU A 186 -7.82 14.47 -1.22
C GLU A 186 -7.60 15.67 -0.29
N ASP A 187 -8.67 16.42 0.00
CA ASP A 187 -8.56 17.64 0.80
C ASP A 187 -8.10 17.34 2.23
N ARG A 188 -8.63 16.26 2.82
CA ARG A 188 -8.26 15.85 4.18
C ARG A 188 -6.84 15.31 4.24
N ALA A 189 -6.42 14.53 3.24
CA ALA A 189 -5.06 14.03 3.15
C ALA A 189 -4.04 15.15 3.07
N ARG A 190 -4.29 16.15 2.21
CA ARG A 190 -3.40 17.31 2.12
C ARG A 190 -3.37 18.11 3.41
N LEU A 191 -4.49 18.24 4.12
CA LEU A 191 -4.53 18.89 5.43
C LEU A 191 -3.70 18.14 6.47
N ASN A 192 -3.91 16.82 6.59
CA ASN A 192 -3.19 15.97 7.54
C ASN A 192 -1.68 15.98 7.27
N VAL A 193 -1.27 15.77 6.02
CA VAL A 193 0.14 15.75 5.61
C VAL A 193 0.81 17.11 5.88
N ARG A 194 0.14 18.24 5.57
CA ARG A 194 0.67 19.57 5.90
C ARG A 194 0.79 19.80 7.40
N THR A 195 -0.17 19.29 8.18
CA THR A 195 -0.15 19.41 9.64
C THR A 195 1.03 18.63 10.21
N GLU A 196 1.25 17.38 9.77
CA GLU A 196 2.41 16.59 10.18
C GLU A 196 3.72 17.30 9.79
N LEU A 197 3.82 17.83 8.57
CA LEU A 197 5.00 18.59 8.14
C LEU A 197 5.28 19.81 9.03
N MET A 198 4.26 20.55 9.48
CA MET A 198 4.46 21.65 10.42
C MET A 198 5.02 21.14 11.75
N LEU A 199 4.49 20.03 12.27
CA LEU A 199 4.93 19.43 13.54
C LEU A 199 6.34 18.84 13.46
N LEU A 200 6.76 18.35 12.29
CA LEU A 200 8.12 17.81 12.04
C LEU A 200 9.18 18.92 11.90
N ASN A 201 8.77 20.13 11.52
CA ASN A 201 9.66 21.27 11.31
C ASN A 201 9.65 22.29 12.47
N ALA A 202 8.76 22.12 13.45
CA ALA A 202 8.75 22.88 14.70
C ALA A 202 9.92 22.47 15.60
#